data_AF-A0A530QW79-F1
#
_entry.id   AF-A0A530QW79-F1
#
_cell.length_a   1.000
_cell.length_b   1.000
_cell.length_c   1.000
_cell.angle_alpha   90.00
_cell.angle_beta   90.00
_cell.angle_gamma   90.00
#
_symmetry.space_group_name_H-M   'P 1'
#
loop_
_entity.id
_entity.type
_entity.pdbx_description
1 polymer ?
#
loop_
_entity_poly.entity_id
_entity_poly.type
_entity_poly.pdbx_seq_one_letter_code
_entity_poly.pdbx_strand_id
1 'polypeptide(L)'
;LFEARLTGLGSTRPPFWFSRLTVRNIERARELLVRLADALAPLTAFRSQAEADLAELTRASVVALESLGRTADGSLSELYAGDAGEKLAELLRGLVAASAPLSFAADELPDVMEALIAPETVKPAQGTDRNIAIWGALEARLQNVDTLVVGGLNEGVWPRKPESDRFMSRLMKTGIDLEPPERRIGLAAHDFQMAMGAKKVVLARSARSGDAPAVPSRWLQRLLTFIGKDHAAVLRRRGDEFLSWARALDAAERRDFAPRPQPKPPLTVRPQHFSVTEIETLRRDPYAIYARRILGLMPLDPVIRDPGAAERGTLFHAILHLFTARVAGPLVPEALDGLIAAGRACFTEAALPPDVEAVWWPRFEKLAAGIIE
;
A
#
# COMPACT_ATOMS: atom_id res chain seq x y z
N LEU A 1 27.05 -10.09 -0.97
CA LEU A 1 26.37 -9.52 -2.15
C LEU A 1 26.73 -8.05 -2.39
N PHE A 2 26.59 -7.16 -1.38
CA PHE A 2 26.88 -5.73 -1.54
C PHE A 2 28.30 -5.46 -2.06
N GLU A 3 29.34 -6.00 -1.42
CA GLU A 3 30.73 -5.82 -1.86
C GLU A 3 30.97 -6.36 -3.28
N ALA A 4 30.44 -7.54 -3.59
CA ALA A 4 30.54 -8.14 -4.93
C ALA A 4 29.87 -7.28 -6.02
N ARG A 5 28.72 -6.65 -5.70
CA ARG A 5 28.07 -5.70 -6.62
C ARG A 5 28.87 -4.42 -6.74
N LEU A 6 29.40 -3.90 -5.64
CA LEU A 6 30.19 -2.67 -5.63
C LEU A 6 31.47 -2.81 -6.47
N THR A 7 32.17 -3.94 -6.37
CA THR A 7 33.35 -4.23 -7.20
C THR A 7 32.98 -4.47 -8.67
N GLY A 8 31.86 -5.15 -8.94
CA GLY A 8 31.35 -5.39 -10.29
C GLY A 8 30.95 -4.12 -11.07
N LEU A 9 30.56 -3.04 -10.39
CA LEU A 9 30.22 -1.76 -11.03
C LEU A 9 31.42 -1.09 -11.74
N GLY A 10 32.65 -1.49 -11.44
CA GLY A 10 33.86 -0.94 -12.06
C GLY A 10 34.25 -1.56 -13.40
N SER A 11 33.69 -2.74 -13.76
CA SER A 11 34.13 -3.52 -14.93
C SER A 11 33.26 -3.33 -16.18
N THR A 12 32.03 -2.84 -16.02
CA THR A 12 31.07 -2.61 -17.10
C THR A 12 30.40 -1.25 -16.92
N ARG A 13 30.05 -0.58 -18.03
CA ARG A 13 29.51 0.80 -18.10
C ARG A 13 28.83 1.23 -16.78
N PRO A 14 29.51 2.05 -15.94
CA PRO A 14 29.01 2.35 -14.62
C PRO A 14 27.68 3.09 -14.72
N PRO A 15 26.72 2.82 -13.83
CA PRO A 15 25.43 3.50 -13.85
C PRO A 15 25.63 5.01 -13.65
N PHE A 16 24.73 5.80 -14.22
CA PHE A 16 24.86 7.26 -14.24
C PHE A 16 25.01 7.91 -12.86
N TRP A 17 24.51 7.25 -11.81
CA TRP A 17 24.57 7.73 -10.43
C TRP A 17 25.89 7.35 -9.73
N PHE A 18 26.71 6.46 -10.31
CA PHE A 18 27.94 5.98 -9.68
C PHE A 18 28.93 7.11 -9.40
N SER A 19 29.05 8.07 -10.32
CA SER A 19 29.88 9.27 -10.14
C SER A 19 29.41 10.20 -9.02
N ARG A 20 28.16 10.05 -8.56
CA ARG A 20 27.59 10.81 -7.44
C ARG A 20 27.84 10.12 -6.09
N LEU A 21 28.33 8.88 -6.09
CA LEU A 21 28.67 8.18 -4.86
C LEU A 21 30.02 8.65 -4.33
N THR A 22 30.02 9.12 -3.08
CA THR A 22 31.23 9.42 -2.34
C THR A 22 31.64 8.21 -1.50
N VAL A 23 32.91 8.13 -1.12
CA VAL A 23 33.41 7.12 -0.16
C VAL A 23 32.56 7.14 1.11
N ARG A 24 32.20 8.33 1.61
CA ARG A 24 31.31 8.50 2.76
C ARG A 24 29.92 7.89 2.57
N ASN A 25 29.34 8.00 1.37
CA ASN A 25 28.04 7.39 1.08
C ASN A 25 28.13 5.86 1.07
N ILE A 26 29.23 5.31 0.55
CA ILE A 26 29.47 3.86 0.54
C ILE A 26 29.63 3.34 1.98
N GLU A 27 30.42 4.01 2.81
CA GLU A 27 30.58 3.64 4.23
C GLU A 27 29.24 3.70 4.99
N ARG A 28 28.45 4.76 4.77
CA ARG A 28 27.10 4.86 5.35
C ARG A 28 26.17 3.74 4.89
N ALA A 29 26.26 3.34 3.62
CA ALA A 29 25.47 2.23 3.10
C ALA A 29 25.89 0.89 3.74
N ARG A 30 27.20 0.66 3.94
CA ARG A 30 27.70 -0.50 4.67
C ARG A 30 27.18 -0.55 6.10
N GLU A 31 27.30 0.57 6.81
CA GLU A 31 26.82 0.69 8.19
C GLU A 31 25.31 0.44 8.28
N LEU A 32 24.53 1.02 7.36
CA LEU A 32 23.09 0.78 7.29
C LEU A 32 22.77 -0.71 7.06
N LEU A 33 23.48 -1.37 6.15
CA LEU A 33 23.27 -2.80 5.87
C LEU A 33 23.60 -3.69 7.07
N VAL A 34 24.67 -3.38 7.81
CA VAL A 34 25.00 -4.09 9.05
C VAL A 34 23.87 -3.91 10.07
N ARG A 35 23.47 -2.66 10.35
CA ARG A 35 22.38 -2.39 11.29
C ARG A 35 21.06 -3.05 10.89
N LEU A 36 20.74 -3.06 9.59
CA LEU A 36 19.54 -3.71 9.06
C LEU A 36 19.60 -5.22 9.23
N ALA A 37 20.76 -5.84 8.94
CA ALA A 37 20.96 -7.26 9.13
C ALA A 37 20.85 -7.65 10.61
N ASP A 38 21.46 -6.87 11.51
CA ASP A 38 21.39 -7.10 12.95
C ASP A 38 19.96 -6.95 13.48
N ALA A 39 19.23 -5.91 13.04
CA ALA A 39 17.84 -5.68 13.45
C ALA A 39 16.90 -6.79 12.97
N LEU A 40 17.12 -7.35 11.78
CA LEU A 40 16.30 -8.41 11.21
C LEU A 40 16.76 -9.83 11.60
N ALA A 41 17.94 -9.96 12.23
CA ALA A 41 18.50 -11.25 12.61
C ALA A 41 17.52 -12.14 13.40
N PRO A 42 16.76 -11.63 14.40
CA PRO A 42 15.78 -12.44 15.13
C PRO A 42 14.71 -13.05 14.23
N LEU A 43 14.24 -12.33 13.21
CA LEU A 43 13.23 -12.83 12.27
C LEU A 43 13.84 -13.81 11.27
N THR A 44 15.03 -13.52 10.76
CA THR A 44 15.69 -14.40 9.77
C THR A 44 16.04 -15.78 10.34
N ALA A 45 16.18 -15.91 11.66
CA ALA A 45 16.40 -17.19 12.33
C ALA A 45 15.22 -18.17 12.17
N PHE A 46 14.00 -17.66 11.90
CA PHE A 46 12.80 -18.47 11.69
C PHE A 46 12.58 -18.89 10.23
N ARG A 47 13.37 -18.39 9.28
CA ARG A 47 13.13 -18.55 7.83
C ARG A 47 12.99 -20.01 7.36
N SER A 48 13.59 -20.96 8.07
CA SER A 48 13.54 -22.39 7.75
C SER A 48 12.71 -23.21 8.75
N GLN A 49 11.97 -22.57 9.65
CA GLN A 49 11.13 -23.26 10.61
C GLN A 49 9.75 -23.52 10.01
N ALA A 50 9.38 -24.79 9.94
CA ALA A 50 8.08 -25.24 9.43
C ALA A 50 6.95 -25.04 10.45
N GLU A 51 7.29 -25.04 11.74
CA GLU A 51 6.37 -24.75 12.84
C GLU A 51 7.04 -23.79 13.80
N ALA A 52 6.49 -22.59 13.92
CA ALA A 52 6.92 -21.59 14.88
C ALA A 52 5.71 -21.08 15.66
N ASP A 53 5.90 -20.91 16.97
CA ASP A 53 4.84 -20.46 17.88
C ASP A 53 4.59 -18.95 17.74
N LEU A 54 3.31 -18.55 17.82
CA LEU A 54 2.91 -17.15 17.70
C LEU A 54 3.65 -16.23 18.68
N ALA A 55 3.82 -16.65 19.95
CA ALA A 55 4.44 -15.79 20.95
C ALA A 55 5.94 -15.61 20.67
N GLU A 56 6.62 -16.64 20.16
CA GLU A 56 8.03 -16.56 19.75
C GLU A 56 8.22 -15.66 18.54
N LEU A 57 7.40 -15.84 17.49
CA LEU A 57 7.43 -14.98 16.31
C LEU A 57 7.08 -13.53 16.64
N THR A 58 6.09 -13.31 17.50
CA THR A 58 5.73 -11.96 17.97
C THR A 58 6.91 -11.34 18.73
N ARG A 59 7.56 -12.09 19.62
CA ARG A 59 8.72 -11.59 20.36
C ARG A 59 9.88 -11.22 19.42
N ALA A 60 10.18 -12.05 18.43
CA ALA A 60 11.18 -11.76 17.41
C ALA A 60 10.81 -10.51 16.59
N SER A 61 9.53 -10.35 16.26
CA SER A 61 8.99 -9.19 15.53
C SER A 61 9.10 -7.91 16.34
N VAL A 62 8.81 -7.95 17.66
CA VAL A 62 9.00 -6.83 18.58
C VAL A 62 10.46 -6.41 18.64
N VAL A 63 11.39 -7.36 18.82
CA VAL A 63 12.83 -7.04 18.87
C VAL A 63 13.30 -6.41 17.56
N ALA A 64 12.85 -6.93 16.42
CA ALA A 64 13.18 -6.36 15.11
C ALA A 64 12.59 -4.96 14.93
N LEU A 65 11.30 -4.78 15.27
CA LEU A 65 10.61 -3.49 15.19
C LEU A 65 11.27 -2.44 16.07
N GLU A 66 11.59 -2.78 17.32
CA GLU A 66 12.28 -1.87 18.25
C GLU A 66 13.69 -1.55 17.77
N SER A 67 14.42 -2.53 17.23
CA SER A 67 15.77 -2.29 16.68
C SER A 67 15.75 -1.34 15.49
N LEU A 68 14.70 -1.38 14.66
CA LEU A 68 14.48 -0.48 13.53
C LEU A 68 13.93 0.89 13.96
N GLY A 69 13.10 0.93 14.99
CA GLY A 69 12.39 2.12 15.47
C GLY A 69 13.14 2.93 16.53
N ARG A 70 14.31 2.48 16.99
CA ARG A 70 15.14 3.22 17.94
C ARG A 70 15.66 4.52 17.31
N THR A 71 15.45 5.59 18.04
CA THR A 71 16.05 6.89 17.76
C THR A 71 17.54 6.90 18.10
N ALA A 72 18.26 7.95 17.71
CA ALA A 72 19.73 8.01 17.84
C ALA A 72 20.25 7.96 19.29
N ASP A 73 19.41 8.33 20.25
CA ASP A 73 19.69 8.24 21.69
C ASP A 73 19.29 6.87 22.29
N GLY A 74 18.77 5.95 21.47
CA GLY A 74 18.30 4.62 21.87
C GLY A 74 16.86 4.59 22.36
N SER A 75 16.11 5.71 22.31
CA SER A 75 14.74 5.77 22.78
C SER A 75 13.74 5.13 21.80
N LEU A 76 12.72 4.49 22.38
CA LEU A 76 11.54 3.96 21.68
C LEU A 76 10.31 4.88 21.81
N SER A 77 10.48 6.06 22.41
CA SER A 77 9.36 6.97 22.68
C SER A 77 8.63 7.39 21.40
N GLU A 78 9.33 7.61 20.29
CA GLU A 78 8.69 7.95 19.01
C GLU A 78 7.92 6.77 18.42
N LEU A 79 8.46 5.55 18.54
CA LEU A 79 7.84 4.33 17.99
C LEU A 79 6.48 4.03 18.64
N TYR A 80 6.38 4.24 19.96
CA TYR A 80 5.17 3.99 20.74
C TYR A 80 4.45 5.28 21.18
N ALA A 81 4.69 6.40 20.47
CA ALA A 81 4.06 7.67 20.80
C ALA A 81 2.54 7.68 20.52
N GLY A 82 1.79 8.28 21.45
CA GLY A 82 0.36 8.55 21.31
C GLY A 82 -0.52 7.30 21.32
N ASP A 83 -1.82 7.52 21.13
CA ASP A 83 -2.85 6.48 21.30
C ASP A 83 -2.60 5.25 20.40
N ALA A 84 -2.08 5.46 19.18
CA ALA A 84 -1.77 4.37 18.26
C ALA A 84 -0.57 3.53 18.74
N GLY A 85 0.47 4.19 19.26
CA GLY A 85 1.64 3.52 19.81
C GLY A 85 1.31 2.75 21.08
N GLU A 86 0.52 3.35 21.99
CA GLU A 86 0.03 2.68 23.18
C GLU A 86 -0.81 1.44 22.84
N LYS A 87 -1.70 1.55 21.85
CA LYS A 87 -2.55 0.44 21.40
C LYS A 87 -1.75 -0.69 20.75
N LEU A 88 -0.74 -0.33 19.94
CA LEU A 88 0.18 -1.31 19.37
C LEU A 88 0.97 -2.04 20.46
N ALA A 89 1.49 -1.32 21.45
CA ALA A 89 2.22 -1.91 22.56
C ALA A 89 1.32 -2.83 23.41
N GLU A 90 0.06 -2.46 23.63
CA GLU A 90 -0.94 -3.30 24.28
C GLU A 90 -1.17 -4.60 23.49
N LEU A 91 -1.43 -4.51 22.18
CA LEU A 91 -1.65 -5.65 21.30
C LEU A 91 -0.44 -6.60 21.35
N LEU A 92 0.78 -6.09 21.12
CA LEU A 92 1.99 -6.91 21.07
C LEU A 92 2.25 -7.61 22.42
N ARG A 93 2.01 -6.93 23.54
CA ARG A 93 2.08 -7.57 24.87
C ARG A 93 1.03 -8.66 25.03
N GLY A 94 -0.20 -8.42 24.56
CA GLY A 94 -1.29 -9.41 24.59
C GLY A 94 -0.96 -10.66 23.78
N LEU A 95 -0.38 -10.49 22.59
CA LEU A 95 0.04 -11.59 21.72
C LEU A 95 1.21 -12.39 22.33
N VAL A 96 2.20 -11.73 22.93
CA VAL A 96 3.30 -12.42 23.64
C VAL A 96 2.81 -13.15 24.89
N ALA A 97 1.75 -12.64 25.54
CA ALA A 97 1.16 -13.24 26.74
C ALA A 97 0.11 -14.32 26.43
N ALA A 98 -0.27 -14.51 25.17
CA ALA A 98 -1.27 -15.48 24.77
C ALA A 98 -0.78 -16.91 25.09
N SER A 99 -1.62 -17.68 25.77
CA SER A 99 -1.31 -19.06 26.17
C SER A 99 -1.91 -20.12 25.25
N ALA A 100 -2.61 -19.71 24.18
CA ALA A 100 -3.21 -20.63 23.23
C ALA A 100 -2.13 -21.12 22.25
N PRO A 101 -1.92 -22.45 22.13
CA PRO A 101 -0.94 -22.97 21.18
C PRO A 101 -1.42 -22.68 19.76
N LEU A 102 -0.67 -21.82 19.06
CA LEU A 102 -0.88 -21.52 17.64
C LEU A 102 0.48 -21.56 16.95
N SER A 103 0.70 -22.65 16.21
CA SER A 103 1.91 -22.86 15.42
C SER A 103 1.56 -22.85 13.94
N PHE A 104 2.42 -22.21 13.15
CA PHE A 104 2.28 -22.08 11.70
C PHE A 104 3.66 -21.89 11.05
N ALA A 105 3.72 -21.92 9.72
CA ALA A 105 4.99 -21.72 9.02
C ALA A 105 5.41 -20.26 9.13
N ALA A 106 6.70 -19.99 9.36
CA ALA A 106 7.17 -18.62 9.66
C ALA A 106 6.89 -17.60 8.53
N ASP A 107 6.71 -18.06 7.29
CA ASP A 107 6.33 -17.25 6.13
C ASP A 107 4.85 -16.84 6.12
N GLU A 108 3.99 -17.49 6.90
CA GLU A 108 2.58 -17.13 7.10
C GLU A 108 2.38 -16.00 8.14
N LEU A 109 3.43 -15.62 8.87
CA LEU A 109 3.37 -14.59 9.91
C LEU A 109 2.76 -13.26 9.43
N PRO A 110 3.07 -12.71 8.24
CA PRO A 110 2.47 -11.47 7.78
C PRO A 110 0.94 -11.53 7.72
N ASP A 111 0.39 -12.63 7.20
CA ASP A 111 -1.06 -12.83 7.05
C ASP A 111 -1.72 -13.00 8.43
N VAL A 112 -1.06 -13.72 9.35
CA VAL A 112 -1.53 -13.89 10.73
C VAL A 112 -1.54 -12.55 11.46
N MET A 113 -0.47 -11.76 11.36
CA MET A 113 -0.39 -10.43 11.99
C MET A 113 -1.41 -9.47 11.40
N GLU A 114 -1.65 -9.50 10.08
CA GLU A 114 -2.70 -8.71 9.43
C GLU A 114 -4.07 -9.04 10.02
N ALA A 115 -4.41 -10.33 10.15
CA ALA A 115 -5.68 -10.76 10.72
C ALA A 115 -5.85 -10.38 12.20
N LEU A 116 -4.77 -10.41 12.98
CA LEU A 116 -4.77 -10.05 14.41
C LEU A 116 -4.81 -8.54 14.64
N ILE A 117 -4.22 -7.75 13.76
CA ILE A 117 -4.23 -6.27 13.83
C ILE A 117 -5.56 -5.71 13.30
N ALA A 118 -6.16 -6.33 12.28
CA ALA A 118 -7.39 -5.85 11.62
C ALA A 118 -8.56 -5.46 12.56
N PRO A 119 -8.88 -6.19 13.66
CA PRO A 119 -9.96 -5.79 14.55
C PRO A 119 -9.59 -4.66 15.53
N GLU A 120 -8.31 -4.34 15.69
CA GLU A 120 -7.87 -3.34 16.65
C GLU A 120 -8.27 -1.93 16.19
N THR A 121 -8.80 -1.14 17.12
CA THR A 121 -9.22 0.24 16.89
C THR A 121 -8.52 1.15 17.86
N VAL A 122 -7.85 2.18 17.33
CA VAL A 122 -7.26 3.25 18.14
C VAL A 122 -8.36 4.25 18.47
N LYS A 123 -8.68 4.37 19.76
CA LYS A 123 -9.63 5.38 20.25
C LYS A 123 -8.83 6.61 20.72
N PRO A 124 -9.03 7.79 20.13
CA PRO A 124 -8.33 8.98 20.57
C PRO A 124 -8.64 9.31 22.04
N ALA A 125 -7.62 9.61 22.85
CA ALA A 125 -7.79 9.87 24.29
C ALA A 125 -8.50 11.21 24.60
N GLN A 126 -8.48 12.16 23.67
CA GLN A 126 -9.17 13.45 23.80
C GLN A 126 -10.00 13.80 22.55
N GLY A 127 -11.26 14.17 22.78
CA GLY A 127 -12.04 14.93 21.80
C GLY A 127 -11.51 16.37 21.73
N THR A 128 -11.35 16.89 20.51
CA THR A 128 -10.68 18.17 20.25
C THR A 128 -11.40 19.39 20.84
N ASP A 129 -12.72 19.30 21.06
CA ASP A 129 -13.55 20.36 21.63
C ASP A 129 -14.50 19.78 22.70
N ARG A 130 -14.54 20.40 23.89
CA ARG A 130 -15.38 19.96 25.01
C ARG A 130 -16.88 20.15 24.76
N ASN A 131 -17.24 21.00 23.80
CA ASN A 131 -18.63 21.29 23.45
C ASN A 131 -19.21 20.31 22.40
N ILE A 132 -18.37 19.44 21.83
CA ILE A 132 -18.76 18.53 20.76
C ILE A 132 -18.47 17.10 21.21
N ALA A 133 -19.50 16.26 21.15
CA ALA A 133 -19.36 14.84 21.39
C ALA A 133 -20.05 14.05 20.27
N ILE A 134 -19.40 12.97 19.83
CA ILE A 134 -19.92 12.05 18.82
C ILE A 134 -20.28 10.76 19.54
N TRP A 135 -21.55 10.38 19.46
CA TRP A 135 -22.10 9.24 20.19
C TRP A 135 -22.74 8.22 19.25
N GLY A 136 -22.73 6.96 19.67
CA GLY A 136 -23.66 5.97 19.14
C GLY A 136 -25.11 6.29 19.57
N ALA A 137 -26.10 5.75 18.86
CA ALA A 137 -27.52 6.00 19.17
C ALA A 137 -27.90 5.63 20.62
N LEU A 138 -27.36 4.52 21.12
CA LEU A 138 -27.59 4.04 22.50
C LEU A 138 -26.88 4.88 23.56
N GLU A 139 -25.77 5.54 23.22
CA GLU A 139 -25.08 6.44 24.12
C GLU A 139 -25.82 7.78 24.16
N ALA A 140 -26.21 8.30 22.99
CA ALA A 140 -26.90 9.58 22.84
C ALA A 140 -28.21 9.65 23.64
N ARG A 141 -28.97 8.55 23.72
CA ARG A 141 -30.22 8.49 24.51
C ARG A 141 -30.02 8.69 26.02
N LEU A 142 -28.79 8.52 26.53
CA LEU A 142 -28.46 8.71 27.95
C LEU A 142 -27.96 10.12 28.24
N GLN A 143 -27.76 10.95 27.21
CA GLN A 143 -27.20 12.29 27.34
C GLN A 143 -28.30 13.35 27.26
N ASN A 144 -28.07 14.47 27.91
CA ASN A 144 -28.91 15.66 27.79
C ASN A 144 -28.10 16.78 27.14
N VAL A 145 -28.56 17.26 25.98
CA VAL A 145 -27.89 18.30 25.20
C VAL A 145 -28.89 19.31 24.67
N ASP A 146 -28.43 20.56 24.50
CA ASP A 146 -29.27 21.61 23.93
C ASP A 146 -29.47 21.46 22.41
N THR A 147 -28.45 20.93 21.71
CA THR A 147 -28.51 20.68 20.26
C THR A 147 -28.05 19.27 19.94
N LEU A 148 -28.88 18.52 19.22
CA LEU A 148 -28.58 17.17 18.74
C LEU A 148 -28.56 17.14 17.22
N VAL A 149 -27.46 16.64 16.64
CA VAL A 149 -27.33 16.45 15.19
C VAL A 149 -27.46 14.97 14.88
N VAL A 150 -28.53 14.59 14.21
CA VAL A 150 -28.73 13.22 13.71
C VAL A 150 -28.19 13.15 12.29
N GLY A 151 -26.96 12.68 12.17
CA GLY A 151 -26.26 12.48 10.90
C GLY A 151 -26.61 11.17 10.22
N GLY A 152 -26.36 11.10 8.90
CA GLY A 152 -26.41 9.84 8.15
C GLY A 152 -27.82 9.33 7.85
N LEU A 153 -28.83 10.21 7.71
CA LEU A 153 -30.21 9.85 7.35
C LEU A 153 -30.35 9.45 5.86
N ASN A 154 -29.57 8.45 5.46
CA ASN A 154 -29.61 7.77 4.18
C ASN A 154 -30.11 6.33 4.37
N GLU A 155 -30.72 5.78 3.32
CA GLU A 155 -31.21 4.40 3.34
C GLU A 155 -30.04 3.41 3.52
N GLY A 156 -30.22 2.46 4.43
CA GLY A 156 -29.20 1.47 4.79
C GLY A 156 -28.22 1.90 5.89
N VAL A 157 -28.18 3.18 6.25
CA VAL A 157 -27.52 3.67 7.47
C VAL A 157 -28.56 3.84 8.58
N TRP A 158 -29.62 4.60 8.29
CA TRP A 158 -30.77 4.81 9.18
C TRP A 158 -32.07 4.44 8.46
N PRO A 159 -32.72 3.32 8.79
CA PRO A 159 -32.19 2.22 9.60
C PRO A 159 -31.08 1.44 8.89
N ARG A 160 -30.20 0.84 9.69
CA ARG A 160 -29.22 -0.12 9.18
C ARG A 160 -29.93 -1.33 8.58
N LYS A 161 -29.45 -1.82 7.44
CA LYS A 161 -29.94 -3.07 6.86
C LYS A 161 -29.66 -4.23 7.84
N PRO A 162 -30.62 -5.11 8.11
CA PRO A 162 -30.36 -6.32 8.88
C PRO A 162 -29.34 -7.18 8.11
N GLU A 163 -28.22 -7.49 8.76
CA GLU A 163 -27.25 -8.44 8.22
C GLU A 163 -27.68 -9.86 8.59
N SER A 164 -27.55 -10.79 7.65
CA SER A 164 -27.70 -12.22 7.93
C SER A 164 -26.60 -12.66 8.87
N ASP A 165 -26.96 -13.44 9.89
CA ASP A 165 -25.98 -14.07 10.77
C ASP A 165 -25.13 -15.08 9.98
N ARG A 166 -23.86 -15.23 10.35
CA ARG A 166 -22.93 -16.15 9.68
C ARG A 166 -23.14 -17.61 10.10
N PHE A 167 -23.75 -17.86 11.26
CA PHE A 167 -23.94 -19.21 11.80
C PHE A 167 -25.39 -19.69 11.72
N MET A 168 -26.36 -18.79 11.87
CA MET A 168 -27.77 -19.16 11.94
C MET A 168 -28.64 -18.42 10.94
N SER A 169 -29.39 -19.15 10.13
CA SER A 169 -30.38 -18.52 9.26
C SER A 169 -31.49 -17.81 10.06
N ARG A 170 -32.20 -16.86 9.43
CA ARG A 170 -33.36 -16.20 10.03
C ARG A 170 -34.40 -17.22 10.55
N LEU A 171 -34.64 -18.29 9.78
CA LEU A 171 -35.57 -19.36 10.12
C LEU A 171 -35.12 -20.14 11.36
N MET A 172 -33.83 -20.41 11.47
CA MET A 172 -33.27 -21.09 12.65
C MET A 172 -33.50 -20.24 13.90
N LYS A 173 -33.19 -18.93 13.85
CA LYS A 173 -33.37 -18.02 14.99
C LYS A 173 -34.83 -17.98 15.47
N THR A 174 -35.78 -17.89 14.54
CA THR A 174 -37.21 -17.92 14.89
C THR A 174 -37.66 -19.26 15.44
N GLY A 175 -37.05 -20.37 15.02
CA GLY A 175 -37.37 -21.71 15.51
C GLY A 175 -36.86 -22.01 16.93
N ILE A 176 -35.98 -21.16 17.47
CA ILE A 176 -35.43 -21.25 18.84
C ILE A 176 -35.74 -20.01 19.68
N ASP A 177 -36.79 -19.27 19.30
CA ASP A 177 -37.28 -18.07 20.01
C ASP A 177 -36.23 -16.96 20.22
N LEU A 178 -35.20 -16.90 19.37
CA LEU A 178 -34.27 -15.78 19.36
C LEU A 178 -34.87 -14.57 18.65
N GLU A 179 -34.52 -13.38 19.14
CA GLU A 179 -35.02 -12.13 18.58
C GLU A 179 -34.63 -11.99 17.09
N PRO A 180 -35.58 -11.65 16.21
CA PRO A 180 -35.31 -11.48 14.79
C PRO A 180 -34.44 -10.23 14.56
N PRO A 181 -33.59 -10.22 13.53
CA PRO A 181 -32.66 -9.11 13.29
C PRO A 181 -33.38 -7.77 13.00
N GLU A 182 -34.65 -7.83 12.56
CA GLU A 182 -35.53 -6.67 12.38
C GLU A 182 -35.83 -5.93 13.69
N ARG A 183 -35.72 -6.57 14.86
CA ARG A 183 -35.91 -5.90 16.15
C ARG A 183 -34.96 -4.73 16.35
N ARG A 184 -33.74 -4.81 15.79
CA ARG A 184 -32.78 -3.70 15.78
C ARG A 184 -33.31 -2.48 15.02
N ILE A 185 -34.14 -2.66 13.99
CA ILE A 185 -34.81 -1.56 13.28
C ILE A 185 -35.79 -0.87 14.23
N GLY A 186 -36.55 -1.65 15.00
CA GLY A 186 -37.49 -1.12 16.00
C GLY A 186 -36.79 -0.32 17.11
N LEU A 187 -35.70 -0.85 17.65
CA LEU A 187 -34.88 -0.15 18.65
C LEU A 187 -34.29 1.14 18.09
N ALA A 188 -33.73 1.11 16.88
CA ALA A 188 -33.22 2.32 16.23
C ALA A 188 -34.33 3.34 15.91
N ALA A 189 -35.56 2.89 15.63
CA ALA A 189 -36.71 3.78 15.44
C ALA A 189 -37.11 4.46 16.75
N HIS A 190 -37.06 3.73 17.88
CA HIS A 190 -37.26 4.28 19.21
C HIS A 190 -36.17 5.32 19.53
N ASP A 191 -34.90 5.01 19.29
CA ASP A 191 -33.80 5.95 19.52
C ASP A 191 -33.94 7.21 18.65
N PHE A 192 -34.36 7.06 17.39
CA PHE A 192 -34.68 8.18 16.50
C PHE A 192 -35.85 9.03 17.04
N GLN A 193 -36.93 8.40 17.53
CA GLN A 193 -38.05 9.12 18.16
C GLN A 193 -37.59 9.88 19.41
N MET A 194 -36.81 9.24 20.28
CA MET A 194 -36.27 9.86 21.50
C MET A 194 -35.39 11.07 21.17
N ALA A 195 -34.56 10.97 20.13
CA ALA A 195 -33.75 12.09 19.64
C ALA A 195 -34.59 13.32 19.27
N MET A 196 -35.83 13.13 18.79
CA MET A 196 -36.73 14.25 18.46
C MET A 196 -37.22 15.03 19.69
N GLY A 197 -36.98 14.52 20.91
CA GLY A 197 -37.29 15.20 22.17
C GLY A 197 -36.28 16.28 22.59
N ALA A 198 -35.13 16.39 21.91
CA ALA A 198 -34.15 17.43 22.22
C ALA A 198 -34.64 18.84 21.83
N LYS A 199 -34.17 19.87 22.53
CA LYS A 199 -34.60 21.26 22.32
C LYS A 199 -34.37 21.74 20.88
N LYS A 200 -33.21 21.39 20.30
CA LYS A 200 -32.86 21.69 18.91
C LYS A 200 -32.34 20.41 18.24
N VAL A 201 -32.99 20.00 17.16
CA VAL A 201 -32.60 18.82 16.38
C VAL A 201 -32.26 19.22 14.96
N VAL A 202 -31.11 18.75 14.47
CA VAL A 202 -30.70 18.88 13.07
C VAL A 202 -30.70 17.50 12.43
N LEU A 203 -31.49 17.33 11.36
CA LEU A 203 -31.55 16.10 10.59
C LEU A 203 -30.68 16.25 9.34
N ALA A 204 -29.57 15.52 9.28
CA ALA A 204 -28.60 15.63 8.20
C ALA A 204 -28.49 14.33 7.39
N ARG A 205 -28.36 14.49 6.06
CA ARG A 205 -28.11 13.39 5.13
C ARG A 205 -27.10 13.82 4.08
N SER A 206 -26.34 12.87 3.53
CA SER A 206 -25.50 13.14 2.37
C SER A 206 -26.28 12.93 1.07
N ALA A 207 -25.99 13.73 0.04
CA ALA A 207 -26.58 13.53 -1.29
C ALA A 207 -25.86 12.42 -2.09
N ARG A 208 -24.60 12.09 -1.72
CA ARG A 208 -23.77 11.05 -2.32
C ARG A 208 -23.14 10.17 -1.23
N SER A 209 -22.88 8.92 -1.57
CA SER A 209 -22.16 7.95 -0.75
C SER A 209 -21.11 7.29 -1.64
N GLY A 210 -19.83 7.58 -1.37
CA GLY A 210 -18.77 7.36 -2.37
C GLY A 210 -19.10 8.10 -3.66
N ASP A 211 -18.99 7.43 -4.80
CA ASP A 211 -19.27 8.02 -6.10
C ASP A 211 -20.76 8.04 -6.50
N ALA A 212 -21.62 7.28 -5.81
CA ALA A 212 -23.02 7.12 -6.18
C ALA A 212 -23.97 8.10 -5.45
N PRO A 213 -25.10 8.50 -6.07
CA PRO A 213 -26.17 9.21 -5.37
C PRO A 213 -26.72 8.39 -4.19
N ALA A 214 -26.92 9.04 -3.04
CA ALA A 214 -27.45 8.40 -1.84
C ALA A 214 -28.97 8.61 -1.73
N VAL A 215 -29.69 7.51 -1.49
CA VAL A 215 -31.14 7.53 -1.28
C VAL A 215 -31.47 8.05 0.13
N PRO A 216 -32.42 9.00 0.28
CA PRO A 216 -32.82 9.48 1.60
C PRO A 216 -33.40 8.33 2.43
N SER A 217 -33.13 8.33 3.74
CA SER A 217 -33.73 7.38 4.70
C SER A 217 -35.25 7.32 4.55
N ARG A 218 -35.81 6.10 4.54
CA ARG A 218 -37.27 5.90 4.58
C ARG A 218 -37.96 6.57 5.76
N TRP A 219 -37.27 6.78 6.90
CA TRP A 219 -37.84 7.50 8.05
C TRP A 219 -37.94 8.99 7.78
N LEU A 220 -36.90 9.57 7.19
CA LEU A 220 -36.91 10.97 6.76
C LEU A 220 -37.96 11.20 5.68
N GLN A 221 -38.09 10.30 4.70
CA GLN A 221 -39.13 10.38 3.68
C GLN A 221 -40.54 10.39 4.29
N ARG A 222 -40.82 9.46 5.22
CA ARG A 222 -42.11 9.40 5.92
C ARG A 222 -42.39 10.68 6.72
N LEU A 223 -41.39 11.21 7.43
CA LEU A 223 -41.52 12.47 8.16
C LEU A 223 -41.86 13.63 7.22
N LEU A 224 -41.12 13.77 6.12
CA LEU A 224 -41.34 14.84 5.13
C LEU A 224 -42.71 14.74 4.45
N THR A 225 -43.17 13.52 4.18
CA THR A 225 -44.52 13.28 3.65
C THR A 225 -45.59 13.67 4.66
N PHE A 226 -45.40 13.34 5.95
CA PHE A 226 -46.36 13.66 7.01
C PHE A 226 -46.49 15.17 7.26
N ILE A 227 -45.38 15.91 7.34
CA ILE A 227 -45.41 17.35 7.61
C ILE A 227 -45.80 18.19 6.38
N GLY A 228 -45.79 17.60 5.19
CA GLY A 228 -46.09 18.30 3.94
C GLY A 228 -44.97 19.21 3.42
N LYS A 229 -45.15 19.70 2.18
CA LYS A 229 -44.11 20.42 1.43
C LYS A 229 -43.73 21.77 2.05
N ASP A 230 -44.70 22.50 2.58
CA ASP A 230 -44.47 23.86 3.08
C ASP A 230 -43.62 23.86 4.37
N HIS A 231 -43.95 22.99 5.32
CA HIS A 231 -43.14 22.80 6.52
C HIS A 231 -41.76 22.20 6.20
N ALA A 232 -41.70 21.25 5.27
CA ALA A 232 -40.42 20.73 4.78
C ALA A 232 -39.53 21.82 4.17
N ALA A 233 -40.11 22.78 3.44
CA ALA A 233 -39.36 23.90 2.88
C ALA A 233 -38.79 24.83 3.97
N VAL A 234 -39.54 25.08 5.05
CA VAL A 234 -39.04 25.84 6.21
C VAL A 234 -37.84 25.14 6.84
N LEU A 235 -37.92 23.83 7.06
CA LEU A 235 -36.81 23.05 7.62
C LEU A 235 -35.57 23.08 6.70
N ARG A 236 -35.76 22.93 5.39
CA ARG A 236 -34.66 22.99 4.41
C ARG A 236 -33.98 24.36 4.38
N ARG A 237 -34.75 25.46 4.42
CA ARG A 237 -34.18 26.82 4.47
C ARG A 237 -33.27 27.04 5.67
N ARG A 238 -33.63 26.50 6.84
CA ARG A 238 -32.76 26.52 8.03
C ARG A 238 -31.50 25.67 7.83
N GLY A 239 -31.61 24.56 7.09
CA GLY A 239 -30.48 23.74 6.68
C GLY A 239 -29.53 24.43 5.69
N ASP A 240 -30.07 25.27 4.79
CA ASP A 240 -29.29 25.98 3.78
C ASP A 240 -28.27 26.95 4.39
N GLU A 241 -28.54 27.48 5.59
CA GLU A 241 -27.59 28.29 6.37
C GLU A 241 -26.32 27.48 6.69
N PHE A 242 -26.47 26.26 7.25
CA PHE A 242 -25.32 25.39 7.54
C PHE A 242 -24.57 25.00 6.27
N LEU A 243 -25.29 24.74 5.18
CA LEU A 243 -24.67 24.45 3.87
C LEU A 243 -23.90 25.66 3.34
N SER A 244 -24.37 26.88 3.58
CA SER A 244 -23.66 28.09 3.19
C SER A 244 -22.36 28.26 3.96
N TRP A 245 -22.35 27.98 5.27
CA TRP A 245 -21.14 28.02 6.09
C TRP A 245 -20.13 26.97 5.65
N ALA A 246 -20.58 25.74 5.40
CA ALA A 246 -19.70 24.68 4.89
C ALA A 246 -19.05 25.09 3.56
N ARG A 247 -19.83 25.62 2.60
CA ARG A 247 -19.29 26.11 1.33
C ARG A 247 -18.32 27.29 1.49
N ALA A 248 -18.56 28.15 2.47
CA ALA A 248 -17.66 29.27 2.78
C ALA A 248 -16.33 28.79 3.38
N LEU A 249 -16.34 27.73 4.19
CA LEU A 249 -15.12 27.09 4.70
C LEU A 249 -14.31 26.42 3.58
N ASP A 250 -15.00 25.78 2.62
CA ASP A 250 -14.39 25.16 1.45
C ASP A 250 -13.94 26.17 0.38
N ALA A 251 -14.30 27.45 0.53
CA ALA A 251 -13.97 28.48 -0.43
C ALA A 251 -12.48 28.84 -0.32
N ALA A 252 -11.65 28.15 -1.10
CA ALA A 252 -10.28 28.56 -1.35
C ALA A 252 -10.20 29.47 -2.57
N GLU A 253 -9.22 30.37 -2.58
CA GLU A 253 -8.87 31.12 -3.78
C GLU A 253 -8.53 30.12 -4.89
N ARG A 254 -9.15 30.28 -6.06
CA ARG A 254 -8.88 29.42 -7.21
C ARG A 254 -7.42 29.63 -7.63
N ARG A 255 -6.58 28.65 -7.33
CA ARG A 255 -5.21 28.58 -7.84
C ARG A 255 -5.23 27.82 -9.15
N ASP A 256 -4.73 28.47 -10.20
CA ASP A 256 -4.54 27.79 -11.47
C ASP A 256 -3.48 26.69 -11.33
N PHE A 257 -3.66 25.61 -12.08
CA PHE A 257 -2.65 24.56 -12.18
C PHE A 257 -1.34 25.15 -12.71
N ALA A 258 -0.22 24.60 -12.27
CA ALA A 258 1.08 24.96 -12.83
C ALA A 258 1.06 24.72 -14.36
N PRO A 259 1.47 25.71 -15.17
CA PRO A 259 1.51 25.55 -16.61
C PRO A 259 2.50 24.45 -17.01
N ARG A 260 2.27 23.80 -18.15
CA ARG A 260 3.16 22.76 -18.67
C ARG A 260 4.59 23.32 -18.81
N PRO A 261 5.62 22.65 -18.27
CA PRO A 261 6.99 23.15 -18.35
C PRO A 261 7.47 23.20 -19.81
N GLN A 262 8.06 24.33 -20.19
CA GLN A 262 8.68 24.54 -21.51
C GLN A 262 10.18 24.84 -21.34
N PRO A 263 11.00 23.85 -20.98
CA PRO A 263 12.41 24.08 -20.71
C PRO A 263 13.15 24.53 -21.97
N LYS A 264 13.92 25.61 -21.85
CA LYS A 264 14.79 26.14 -22.91
C LYS A 264 16.25 26.10 -22.44
N PRO A 265 16.88 24.90 -22.40
CA PRO A 265 18.24 24.77 -21.92
C PRO A 265 19.22 25.61 -22.77
N PRO A 266 20.22 26.26 -22.15
CA PRO A 266 21.25 27.00 -22.87
C PRO A 266 22.03 26.05 -23.80
N LEU A 267 22.56 26.58 -24.90
CA LEU A 267 23.23 25.77 -25.94
C LEU A 267 24.37 24.91 -25.36
N THR A 268 25.07 25.43 -24.35
CA THR A 268 26.22 24.77 -23.70
C THR A 268 25.88 23.45 -23.02
N VAL A 269 24.63 23.25 -22.58
CA VAL A 269 24.21 22.01 -21.89
C VAL A 269 23.39 21.07 -22.78
N ARG A 270 23.17 21.43 -24.05
CA ARG A 270 22.39 20.59 -24.96
C ARG A 270 23.22 19.38 -25.40
N PRO A 271 22.66 18.15 -25.39
CA PRO A 271 23.37 16.98 -25.89
C PRO A 271 23.72 17.14 -27.36
N GLN A 272 24.97 16.82 -27.72
CA GLN A 272 25.46 16.86 -29.11
C GLN A 272 25.34 15.51 -29.83
N HIS A 273 25.11 14.43 -29.08
CA HIS A 273 25.04 13.07 -29.59
C HIS A 273 23.79 12.38 -29.04
N PHE A 274 23.09 11.65 -29.91
CA PHE A 274 21.88 10.89 -29.58
C PHE A 274 22.01 9.46 -30.10
N SER A 275 21.51 8.48 -29.35
CA SER A 275 21.27 7.14 -29.93
C SER A 275 20.07 7.17 -30.87
N VAL A 276 19.95 6.18 -31.75
CA VAL A 276 18.80 6.05 -32.67
C VAL A 276 17.47 6.02 -31.89
N THR A 277 17.44 5.28 -30.77
CA THR A 277 16.27 5.21 -29.87
C THR A 277 15.94 6.54 -29.19
N GLU A 278 16.94 7.36 -28.89
CA GLU A 278 16.75 8.69 -28.32
C GLU A 278 16.23 9.70 -29.35
N ILE A 279 16.56 9.55 -30.63
CA ILE A 279 16.04 10.43 -31.69
C ILE A 279 14.52 10.25 -31.82
N GLU A 280 14.04 9.01 -31.79
CA GLU A 280 12.59 8.72 -31.78
C GLU A 280 11.92 9.36 -30.55
N THR A 281 12.53 9.18 -29.37
CA THR A 281 12.05 9.77 -28.12
C THR A 281 12.05 11.29 -28.18
N LEU A 282 13.09 11.93 -28.71
CA LEU A 282 13.18 13.38 -28.85
C LEU A 282 12.06 13.96 -29.72
N ARG A 283 11.67 13.25 -30.79
CA ARG A 283 10.56 13.66 -31.67
C ARG A 283 9.20 13.57 -30.99
N ARG A 284 8.98 12.53 -30.17
CA ARG A 284 7.70 12.27 -29.49
C ARG A 284 7.55 13.00 -28.16
N ASP A 285 8.62 13.04 -27.37
CA ASP A 285 8.71 13.62 -26.04
C ASP A 285 10.09 14.27 -25.79
N PRO A 286 10.27 15.55 -26.21
CA PRO A 286 11.49 16.29 -25.93
C PRO A 286 11.79 16.48 -24.44
N TYR A 287 10.75 16.46 -23.58
CA TYR A 287 10.92 16.66 -22.15
C TYR A 287 11.60 15.45 -21.49
N ALA A 288 11.33 14.23 -21.96
CA ALA A 288 12.04 13.04 -21.49
C ALA A 288 13.56 13.13 -21.72
N ILE A 289 13.97 13.66 -22.88
CA ILE A 289 15.39 13.90 -23.19
C ILE A 289 15.98 14.99 -22.28
N TYR A 290 15.24 16.10 -22.08
CA TYR A 290 15.64 17.15 -21.16
C TYR A 290 15.84 16.61 -19.73
N ALA A 291 14.87 15.87 -19.20
CA ALA A 291 14.94 15.28 -17.86
C ALA A 291 16.12 14.30 -17.74
N ARG A 292 16.30 13.39 -18.70
CA ARG A 292 17.36 12.37 -18.66
C ARG A 292 18.75 12.95 -18.88
N ARG A 293 18.95 13.73 -19.93
CA ARG A 293 20.29 14.15 -20.38
C ARG A 293 20.77 15.46 -19.77
N ILE A 294 19.86 16.37 -19.40
CA ILE A 294 20.22 17.69 -18.86
C ILE A 294 20.03 17.72 -17.34
N LEU A 295 18.86 17.31 -16.84
CA LEU A 295 18.64 17.24 -15.39
C LEU A 295 19.29 15.99 -14.74
N GLY A 296 19.66 15.00 -15.53
CA GLY A 296 20.23 13.75 -15.02
C GLY A 296 19.25 12.98 -14.13
N LEU A 297 17.96 13.06 -14.46
CA LEU A 297 16.88 12.31 -13.83
C LEU A 297 16.70 11.00 -14.57
N MET A 298 17.01 9.91 -13.89
CA MET A 298 16.80 8.57 -14.39
C MET A 298 16.13 7.76 -13.28
N PRO A 299 15.23 6.83 -13.65
CA PRO A 299 14.62 5.94 -12.69
C PRO A 299 15.72 5.15 -11.97
N LEU A 300 15.55 4.96 -10.67
CA LEU A 300 16.37 4.01 -9.92
C LEU A 300 15.93 2.61 -10.32
N ASP A 301 16.92 1.71 -10.49
CA ASP A 301 16.61 0.30 -10.65
C ASP A 301 15.93 -0.22 -9.37
N PRO A 302 14.88 -1.05 -9.49
CA PRO A 302 14.25 -1.66 -8.32
C PRO A 302 15.27 -2.43 -7.47
N VAL A 303 15.12 -2.37 -6.15
CA VAL A 303 16.01 -3.05 -5.18
C VAL A 303 16.02 -4.56 -5.39
N ILE A 304 14.85 -5.13 -5.68
CA ILE A 304 14.63 -6.53 -6.03
C ILE A 304 13.94 -6.53 -7.39
N ARG A 305 14.55 -7.18 -8.38
CA ARG A 305 13.95 -7.42 -9.68
C ARG A 305 14.42 -8.76 -10.21
N ASP A 306 13.51 -9.49 -10.84
CA ASP A 306 13.89 -10.64 -11.63
C ASP A 306 14.55 -10.17 -12.93
N PRO A 307 15.53 -10.93 -13.45
CA PRO A 307 16.08 -10.71 -14.78
C PRO A 307 14.96 -10.62 -15.82
N GLY A 308 14.95 -9.55 -16.62
CA GLY A 308 13.90 -9.26 -17.59
C GLY A 308 14.33 -9.51 -19.03
N ALA A 309 13.51 -9.04 -19.97
CA ALA A 309 13.78 -9.18 -21.40
C ALA A 309 15.09 -8.50 -21.86
N ALA A 310 15.49 -7.40 -21.21
CA ALA A 310 16.73 -6.68 -21.53
C ALA A 310 17.97 -7.49 -21.13
N GLU A 311 17.96 -8.10 -19.94
CA GLU A 311 19.02 -8.98 -19.46
C GLU A 311 19.11 -10.24 -20.32
N ARG A 312 17.96 -10.82 -20.71
CA ARG A 312 17.94 -11.95 -21.65
C ARG A 312 18.57 -11.59 -22.98
N GLY A 313 18.23 -10.44 -23.54
CA GLY A 313 18.82 -9.95 -24.79
C GLY A 313 20.33 -9.77 -24.67
N THR A 314 20.79 -9.15 -23.57
CA THR A 314 22.22 -8.94 -23.28
C THR A 314 22.96 -10.28 -23.14
N LEU A 315 22.37 -11.24 -22.42
CA LEU A 315 22.90 -12.58 -22.26
C LEU A 315 23.01 -13.30 -23.61
N PHE A 316 21.99 -13.21 -24.46
CA PHE A 316 22.00 -13.87 -25.77
C PHE A 316 23.04 -13.24 -26.71
N HIS A 317 23.19 -11.90 -26.66
CA HIS A 317 24.28 -11.23 -27.38
C HIS A 317 25.66 -11.65 -26.88
N ALA A 318 25.84 -11.80 -25.56
CA ALA A 318 27.10 -12.27 -24.99
C ALA A 318 27.43 -13.70 -25.43
N ILE A 319 26.42 -14.58 -25.47
CA ILE A 319 26.57 -15.97 -25.95
C ILE A 319 27.01 -15.98 -27.42
N LEU A 320 26.34 -15.22 -28.29
CA LEU A 320 26.69 -15.14 -29.70
C LEU A 320 28.09 -14.56 -29.90
N HIS A 321 28.45 -13.52 -29.15
CA HIS A 321 29.80 -12.95 -29.19
C HIS A 321 30.88 -13.97 -28.78
N LEU A 322 30.64 -14.72 -27.70
CA LEU A 322 31.54 -15.77 -27.23
C LEU A 322 31.65 -16.91 -28.24
N PHE A 323 30.54 -17.28 -28.89
CA PHE A 323 30.51 -18.28 -29.95
C PHE A 323 31.35 -17.83 -31.16
N THR A 324 31.13 -16.63 -31.69
CA THR A 324 31.89 -16.12 -32.85
C THR A 324 33.38 -15.95 -32.55
N ALA A 325 33.74 -15.74 -31.27
CA ALA A 325 35.14 -15.66 -30.87
C ALA A 325 35.82 -17.04 -30.77
N ARG A 326 35.07 -18.12 -30.55
CA ARG A 326 35.59 -19.47 -30.29
C ARG A 326 35.48 -20.42 -31.48
N VAL A 327 34.52 -20.22 -32.37
CA VAL A 327 34.22 -21.12 -33.49
C VAL A 327 34.51 -20.42 -34.81
N ALA A 328 35.24 -21.08 -35.69
CA ALA A 328 35.73 -20.51 -36.95
C ALA A 328 34.62 -20.18 -37.97
N GLY A 329 33.41 -20.73 -37.80
CA GLY A 329 32.24 -20.39 -38.59
C GLY A 329 31.00 -21.22 -38.21
N PRO A 330 29.79 -20.78 -38.58
CA PRO A 330 28.53 -21.45 -38.21
C PRO A 330 28.29 -22.78 -38.95
N LEU A 331 29.03 -23.07 -40.02
CA LEU A 331 28.82 -24.24 -40.88
C LEU A 331 29.73 -25.44 -40.52
N VAL A 332 30.50 -25.36 -39.43
CA VAL A 332 31.29 -26.51 -38.98
C VAL A 332 30.38 -27.52 -38.27
N PRO A 333 30.62 -28.84 -38.40
CA PRO A 333 29.81 -29.87 -37.75
C PRO A 333 29.65 -29.67 -36.24
N GLU A 334 30.66 -29.08 -35.58
CA GLU A 334 30.72 -28.83 -34.14
C GLU A 334 30.10 -27.47 -33.72
N ALA A 335 29.50 -26.72 -34.64
CA ALA A 335 29.01 -25.37 -34.38
C ALA A 335 27.88 -25.34 -33.33
N LEU A 336 26.96 -26.30 -33.37
CA LEU A 336 25.87 -26.41 -32.41
C LEU A 336 26.40 -26.69 -31.00
N ASP A 337 27.30 -27.67 -30.86
CA ASP A 337 27.92 -28.00 -29.58
C ASP A 337 28.74 -26.83 -29.02
N GLY A 338 29.44 -26.09 -29.90
CA GLY A 338 30.15 -24.87 -29.55
C GLY A 338 29.23 -23.76 -29.05
N LEU A 339 28.06 -23.57 -29.67
CA LEU A 339 27.06 -22.58 -29.27
C LEU A 339 26.41 -22.95 -27.93
N ILE A 340 26.09 -24.23 -27.71
CA ILE A 340 25.55 -24.71 -26.43
C ILE A 340 26.59 -24.57 -25.31
N ALA A 341 27.86 -24.88 -25.57
CA ALA A 341 28.94 -24.70 -24.60
C ALA A 341 29.16 -23.22 -24.23
N ALA A 342 29.10 -22.31 -25.22
CA ALA A 342 29.12 -20.87 -24.98
C ALA A 342 27.91 -20.41 -24.16
N GLY A 343 26.72 -20.94 -24.48
CA GLY A 343 25.49 -20.77 -23.71
C GLY A 343 25.66 -21.13 -22.24
N ARG A 344 26.10 -22.37 -21.95
CA ARG A 344 26.36 -22.85 -20.59
C ARG A 344 27.30 -21.92 -19.83
N ALA A 345 28.42 -21.55 -20.45
CA ALA A 345 29.40 -20.67 -19.81
C ALA A 345 28.79 -19.32 -19.40
N CYS A 346 28.05 -18.66 -20.30
CA CYS A 346 27.40 -17.38 -20.01
C CYS A 346 26.27 -17.50 -18.99
N PHE A 347 25.48 -18.58 -19.00
CA PHE A 347 24.43 -18.81 -17.99
C PHE A 347 25.04 -19.07 -16.60
N THR A 348 26.12 -19.85 -16.52
CA THR A 348 26.86 -20.07 -15.28
C THR A 348 27.45 -18.76 -14.74
N GLU A 349 28.04 -17.94 -15.62
CA GLU A 349 28.57 -16.62 -15.24
C GLU A 349 27.46 -15.65 -14.78
N ALA A 350 26.29 -15.68 -15.44
CA ALA A 350 25.16 -14.84 -15.08
C ALA A 350 24.50 -15.22 -13.74
N ALA A 351 24.68 -16.46 -13.27
CA ALA A 351 24.17 -16.99 -12.00
C ALA A 351 22.69 -16.61 -11.75
N LEU A 352 21.84 -16.91 -12.74
CA LEU A 352 20.41 -16.55 -12.72
C LEU A 352 19.65 -17.31 -11.63
N PRO A 353 18.53 -16.75 -11.12
CA PRO A 353 17.63 -17.50 -10.24
C PRO A 353 17.15 -18.83 -10.88
N PRO A 354 17.00 -19.91 -10.10
CA PRO A 354 16.68 -21.24 -10.64
C PRO A 354 15.41 -21.29 -11.49
N ASP A 355 14.38 -20.53 -11.10
CA ASP A 355 13.11 -20.39 -11.80
C ASP A 355 13.26 -19.69 -13.15
N VAL A 356 14.13 -18.68 -13.24
CA VAL A 356 14.43 -17.95 -14.48
C VAL A 356 15.25 -18.82 -15.43
N GLU A 357 16.29 -19.48 -14.91
CA GLU A 357 17.13 -20.40 -15.68
C GLU A 357 16.30 -21.56 -16.25
N ALA A 358 15.42 -22.16 -15.45
CA ALA A 358 14.53 -23.25 -15.86
C ALA A 358 13.63 -22.87 -17.06
N VAL A 359 13.32 -21.58 -17.24
CA VAL A 359 12.52 -21.10 -18.39
C VAL A 359 13.41 -20.67 -19.55
N TRP A 360 14.51 -19.98 -19.29
CA TRP A 360 15.33 -19.35 -20.32
C TRP A 360 16.27 -20.33 -21.00
N TRP A 361 16.84 -21.28 -20.25
CA TRP A 361 17.77 -22.27 -20.79
C TRP A 361 17.13 -23.17 -21.85
N PRO A 362 15.97 -23.82 -21.61
CA PRO A 362 15.34 -24.66 -22.63
C PRO A 362 14.88 -23.87 -23.86
N ARG A 363 14.54 -22.58 -23.70
CA ARG A 363 14.21 -21.70 -24.82
C ARG A 363 15.43 -21.38 -25.66
N PHE A 364 16.57 -21.14 -25.03
CA PHE A 364 17.83 -20.92 -25.73
C PHE A 364 18.26 -22.18 -26.51
N GLU A 365 18.21 -23.37 -25.90
CA GLU A 365 18.55 -24.63 -26.58
C GLU A 365 17.73 -24.84 -27.86
N LYS A 366 16.43 -24.58 -27.81
CA LYS A 366 15.55 -24.66 -28.99
C LYS A 366 15.90 -23.63 -30.07
N LEU A 367 16.30 -22.43 -29.67
CA LEU A 367 16.71 -21.36 -30.59
C LEU A 367 18.09 -21.63 -31.20
N ALA A 368 19.01 -22.25 -30.45
CA ALA A 368 20.36 -22.53 -30.88
C ALA A 368 20.41 -23.40 -32.15
N ALA A 369 19.53 -24.41 -32.24
CA ALA A 369 19.40 -25.23 -33.43
C ALA A 369 19.04 -24.41 -34.69
N GLY A 370 18.07 -23.49 -34.58
CA GLY A 370 17.65 -22.64 -35.70
C GLY A 370 18.52 -21.42 -35.98
N ILE A 371 19.56 -21.17 -35.17
CA ILE A 371 20.56 -20.10 -35.41
C ILE A 371 21.73 -20.63 -36.27
N ILE A 372 21.98 -21.94 -36.21
CA ILE A 372 23.09 -22.61 -36.92
C ILE A 372 22.66 -23.11 -38.31
N GLU A 373 21.36 -23.37 -38.52
CA GLU A 373 20.73 -23.53 -39.84
C GLU A 373 20.75 -22.21 -40.64
#